data_AF-A0A0Q9P5F4-F1
#
_entry.id   AF-A0A0Q9P5F4-F1
#
_cell.length_a   1.000
_cell.length_b   1.000
_cell.length_c   1.000
_cell.angle_alpha   90.00
_cell.angle_beta   90.00
_cell.angle_gamma   90.00
#
_symmetry.space_group_name_H-M   'P 1'
#
loop_
_entity.id
_entity.type
_entity.pdbx_description
1 polymer ?
#
loop_
_entity_poly.entity_id
_entity_poly.type
_entity_poly.pdbx_seq_one_letter_code
_entity_poly.pdbx_strand_id
1 'polypeptide(L)'
;MKYPIIATTIALALSCISGVGAAQDESQQTTRLQRVTVTAVPGQYETYAINLNTGYGLKTLVGHTHRQYVQAQREAERSEALRKRGMAPSPFVTVAIDNSSGPGMARRILLLDANRATVAVVDAHCKRVVPVEGKRCQLVSRDASSQSLASREMGRLHLAEVDQH
;
A
#
# COMPACT_ATOMS: atom_id res chain seq x y z
N MET A 1 -24.17 64.37 -15.12
CA MET A 1 -23.66 63.00 -15.34
C MET A 1 -23.90 62.19 -14.07
N LYS A 2 -24.84 61.24 -14.11
CA LYS A 2 -25.16 60.27 -13.06
C LYS A 2 -25.81 59.09 -13.79
N TYR A 3 -25.11 57.98 -13.91
CA TYR A 3 -25.64 56.75 -14.49
C TYR A 3 -25.80 55.73 -13.37
N PRO A 4 -27.02 55.22 -13.10
CA PRO A 4 -27.22 54.17 -12.12
C PRO A 4 -26.77 52.80 -12.67
N ILE A 5 -26.17 52.04 -11.77
CA ILE A 5 -25.64 50.68 -11.97
C ILE A 5 -26.82 49.71 -12.15
N ILE A 6 -26.86 49.00 -13.28
CA ILE A 6 -27.81 47.91 -13.53
C ILE A 6 -27.09 46.60 -13.25
N ALA A 7 -27.54 45.88 -12.24
CA ALA A 7 -27.13 44.51 -11.93
C ALA A 7 -28.01 43.55 -12.73
N THR A 8 -27.41 42.81 -13.66
CA THR A 8 -28.07 41.75 -14.43
C THR A 8 -27.63 40.38 -13.92
N THR A 9 -28.56 39.67 -13.29
CA THR A 9 -28.44 38.26 -12.93
C THR A 9 -28.64 37.40 -14.18
N ILE A 10 -27.58 36.73 -14.64
CA ILE A 10 -27.65 35.79 -15.76
C ILE A 10 -27.91 34.39 -15.19
N ALA A 11 -29.12 33.88 -15.39
CA ALA A 11 -29.44 32.46 -15.21
C ALA A 11 -29.09 31.72 -16.50
N LEU A 12 -28.04 30.88 -16.47
CA LEU A 12 -27.69 29.99 -17.56
C LEU A 12 -28.14 28.56 -17.20
N ALA A 13 -29.24 28.13 -17.80
CA ALA A 13 -29.60 26.72 -17.90
C ALA A 13 -28.84 26.10 -19.07
N LEU A 14 -28.00 25.10 -18.82
CA LEU A 14 -27.44 24.24 -19.86
C LEU A 14 -28.18 22.90 -19.88
N SER A 15 -28.88 22.69 -20.98
CA SER A 15 -29.48 21.43 -21.40
C SER A 15 -28.41 20.38 -21.68
N CYS A 16 -28.47 19.24 -20.98
CA CYS A 16 -27.71 18.05 -21.31
C CYS A 16 -28.22 17.47 -22.64
N ILE A 17 -27.45 17.62 -23.72
CA ILE A 17 -27.65 16.84 -24.94
C ILE A 17 -26.51 15.82 -25.03
N SER A 18 -26.93 14.57 -25.07
CA SER A 18 -26.16 13.34 -25.22
C SER A 18 -25.39 13.29 -26.53
N GLY A 19 -24.08 13.12 -26.42
CA GLY A 19 -23.20 12.93 -27.56
C GLY A 19 -21.80 12.55 -27.07
N VAL A 20 -21.64 11.36 -26.49
CA VAL A 20 -20.31 10.83 -26.17
C VAL A 20 -19.96 9.87 -27.30
N GLY A 21 -19.08 10.33 -28.19
CA GLY A 21 -18.34 9.44 -29.07
C GLY A 21 -17.56 8.45 -28.20
N ALA A 22 -17.72 7.16 -28.50
CA ALA A 22 -16.86 6.13 -27.95
C ALA A 22 -15.47 6.26 -28.60
N ALA A 23 -14.69 7.23 -28.13
CA ALA A 23 -13.25 7.14 -28.24
C ALA A 23 -12.84 6.03 -27.26
N GLN A 24 -12.49 4.87 -27.82
CA GLN A 24 -11.77 3.82 -27.15
C GLN A 24 -10.42 4.41 -26.69
N ASP A 25 -10.39 4.96 -25.48
CA ASP A 25 -9.14 5.11 -24.76
C ASP A 25 -8.97 3.84 -23.92
N GLU A 26 -8.33 2.86 -24.58
CA GLU A 26 -7.60 1.77 -23.95
C GLU A 26 -6.48 2.34 -23.07
N SER A 27 -6.86 2.96 -21.98
CA SER A 27 -6.03 3.07 -20.79
C SER A 27 -6.78 2.34 -19.69
N GLN A 28 -6.87 1.02 -19.90
CA GLN A 28 -6.79 0.05 -18.81
C GLN A 28 -5.51 0.35 -18.01
N GLN A 29 -5.54 1.41 -17.21
CA GLN A 29 -4.71 1.51 -16.03
C GLN A 29 -5.29 0.48 -15.06
N THR A 30 -4.97 -0.78 -15.37
CA THR A 30 -5.07 -1.89 -14.44
C THR A 30 -4.25 -1.48 -13.25
N THR A 31 -4.90 -0.86 -12.28
CA THR A 31 -4.40 -0.83 -10.93
C THR A 31 -4.37 -2.31 -10.60
N ARG A 32 -3.21 -2.95 -10.76
CA ARG A 32 -3.00 -4.37 -10.52
C ARG A 32 -3.46 -4.59 -9.09
N LEU A 33 -4.70 -5.05 -8.92
CA LEU A 33 -5.22 -5.47 -7.63
C LEU A 33 -4.45 -6.74 -7.31
N GLN A 34 -3.29 -6.55 -6.70
CA GLN A 34 -2.38 -7.63 -6.34
C GLN A 34 -3.13 -8.54 -5.35
N ARG A 35 -3.02 -9.86 -5.58
CA ARG A 35 -3.73 -10.89 -4.80
C ARG A 35 -3.22 -10.86 -3.36
N VAL A 36 -3.93 -10.15 -2.49
CA VAL A 36 -3.63 -10.08 -1.06
C VAL A 36 -4.22 -11.31 -0.36
N THR A 37 -3.36 -12.21 0.13
CA THR A 37 -3.81 -13.33 0.98
C THR A 37 -3.90 -12.85 2.42
N VAL A 38 -5.02 -13.16 3.09
CA VAL A 38 -5.20 -12.91 4.52
C VAL A 38 -5.31 -14.24 5.26
N THR A 39 -4.42 -14.45 6.22
CA THR A 39 -4.51 -15.56 7.18
C THR A 39 -4.49 -14.98 8.59
N ALA A 40 -5.53 -15.28 9.36
CA ALA A 40 -5.66 -14.86 10.75
C ALA A 40 -6.16 -16.05 11.58
N VAL A 41 -5.34 -16.53 12.51
CA VAL A 41 -5.80 -17.45 13.56
C VAL A 41 -6.38 -16.57 14.67
N PRO A 42 -7.59 -16.87 15.21
CA PRO A 42 -8.16 -16.12 16.32
C PRO A 42 -7.15 -15.96 17.47
N GLY A 43 -6.97 -14.72 17.94
CA GLY A 43 -6.01 -14.40 19.00
C GLY A 43 -4.57 -14.10 18.52
N GLN A 44 -4.25 -14.28 17.24
CA GLN A 44 -2.97 -13.88 16.64
C GLN A 44 -3.10 -12.54 15.88
N TYR A 45 -1.98 -12.09 15.30
CA TYR A 45 -1.94 -10.99 14.34
C TYR A 45 -2.51 -11.43 12.97
N GLU A 46 -2.98 -10.48 12.18
CA GLU A 46 -3.42 -10.73 10.80
C GLU A 46 -2.20 -10.72 9.87
N THR A 47 -2.14 -11.64 8.91
CA THR A 47 -1.06 -11.67 7.91
C THR A 47 -1.59 -11.22 6.57
N TYR A 48 -0.93 -10.25 5.96
CA TYR A 48 -1.19 -9.75 4.62
C TYR A 48 0.04 -9.98 3.75
N ALA A 49 -0.13 -10.54 2.55
CA ALA A 49 1.00 -10.77 1.65
C ALA A 49 0.72 -10.20 0.27
N ILE A 50 1.74 -9.61 -0.35
CA ILE A 50 1.67 -9.02 -1.68
C ILE A 50 2.94 -9.37 -2.46
N ASN A 51 2.79 -9.83 -3.70
CA ASN A 51 3.93 -10.11 -4.57
C ASN A 51 4.32 -8.84 -5.30
N LEU A 52 5.59 -8.49 -5.21
CA LEU A 52 6.15 -7.32 -5.89
C LEU A 52 6.71 -7.78 -7.23
N ASN A 53 6.59 -6.93 -8.26
CA ASN A 53 7.06 -7.21 -9.62
C ASN A 53 8.60 -7.32 -9.72
N THR A 54 9.30 -7.16 -8.59
CA THR A 54 10.76 -7.18 -8.44
C THR A 54 11.34 -8.57 -8.15
N GLY A 55 10.51 -9.61 -8.07
CA GLY A 55 10.93 -10.98 -7.68
C GLY A 55 10.94 -11.20 -6.16
N TYR A 56 10.52 -10.19 -5.39
CA TYR A 56 10.32 -10.27 -3.94
C TYR A 56 8.83 -10.24 -3.60
N GLY A 57 8.50 -10.68 -2.40
CA GLY A 57 7.19 -10.42 -1.79
C GLY A 57 7.34 -9.48 -0.60
N LEU A 58 6.26 -8.81 -0.22
CA LEU A 58 6.14 -8.17 1.09
C LEU A 58 5.08 -8.93 1.90
N LYS A 59 5.45 -9.33 3.11
CA LYS A 59 4.55 -9.90 4.11
C LYS A 59 4.43 -8.91 5.26
N THR A 60 3.20 -8.55 5.58
CA THR A 60 2.87 -7.58 6.62
C THR A 60 2.07 -8.28 7.72
N LEU A 61 2.59 -8.25 8.94
CA LEU A 61 1.99 -8.85 10.13
C LEU A 61 1.36 -7.73 10.98
N VAL A 62 0.03 -7.69 11.05
CA VAL A 62 -0.71 -6.59 11.65
C VAL A 62 -1.27 -7.00 13.01
N GLY A 63 -0.78 -6.38 14.07
CA GLY A 63 -1.35 -6.54 15.41
C GLY A 63 -2.42 -5.49 15.69
N HIS A 64 -3.62 -5.92 16.09
CA HIS A 64 -4.71 -5.00 16.49
C HIS A 64 -4.75 -4.73 18.00
N THR A 65 -3.86 -5.40 18.75
CA THR A 65 -3.59 -5.15 20.17
C THR A 65 -2.08 -5.10 20.35
N HIS A 66 -1.62 -4.42 21.39
CA HIS A 66 -0.18 -4.35 21.69
C HIS A 66 0.46 -5.73 21.81
N ARG A 67 -0.23 -6.69 22.46
CA ARG A 67 0.23 -8.09 22.56
C ARG A 67 0.39 -8.76 21.19
N GLN A 68 -0.56 -8.57 20.27
CA GLN A 68 -0.47 -9.10 18.92
C GLN A 68 0.66 -8.43 18.12
N TYR A 69 0.85 -7.12 18.29
CA TYR A 69 1.95 -6.40 17.63
C TYR A 69 3.32 -6.92 18.10
N VAL A 70 3.53 -7.11 19.41
CA VAL A 70 4.78 -7.67 19.93
C VAL A 70 5.05 -9.07 19.38
N GLN A 71 4.01 -9.89 19.19
CA GLN A 71 4.15 -11.20 18.54
C GLN A 71 4.50 -11.07 17.05
N ALA A 72 3.82 -10.18 16.33
CA ALA A 72 4.08 -9.89 14.92
C ALA A 72 5.52 -9.41 14.70
N GLN A 73 6.00 -8.51 15.57
CA GLN A 73 7.34 -7.96 15.52
C GLN A 73 8.41 -9.05 15.66
N ARG A 74 8.29 -9.93 16.66
CA ARG A 74 9.23 -11.03 16.86
C ARG A 74 9.29 -11.98 15.66
N GLU A 75 8.14 -12.26 15.05
CA GLU A 75 8.09 -13.14 13.87
C GLU A 75 8.66 -12.45 12.62
N ALA A 76 8.42 -11.15 12.46
CA ALA A 76 9.03 -10.36 11.39
C ALA A 76 10.56 -10.33 11.51
N GLU A 77 11.10 -10.06 12.71
CA GLU A 77 12.53 -10.07 13.00
C GLU A 77 13.17 -11.45 12.73
N ARG A 78 12.49 -12.53 13.17
CA ARG A 78 12.93 -13.91 12.91
C ARG A 78 12.95 -14.21 11.40
N SER A 79 11.88 -13.85 10.69
CA SER A 79 11.77 -14.06 9.24
C SER A 79 12.86 -13.30 8.49
N GLU A 80 13.12 -12.04 8.86
CA GLU A 80 14.19 -11.24 8.29
C GLU A 80 15.58 -11.80 8.60
N ALA A 81 15.80 -12.34 9.81
CA ALA A 81 17.05 -13.00 10.15
C ALA A 81 17.30 -14.24 9.28
N LEU A 82 16.27 -15.07 9.04
CA LEU A 82 16.35 -16.21 8.13
C LEU A 82 16.61 -15.78 6.69
N ARG A 83 15.91 -14.73 6.22
CA ARG A 83 16.10 -14.16 4.88
C ARG A 83 17.52 -13.69 4.66
N LYS A 84 18.09 -12.94 5.62
CA LYS A 84 19.47 -12.45 5.57
C LYS A 84 20.53 -13.56 5.59
N ARG A 85 20.17 -14.75 6.09
CA ARG A 85 21.02 -15.96 6.07
C ARG A 85 20.80 -16.83 4.82
N GLY A 86 19.90 -16.45 3.92
CA GLY A 86 19.55 -17.26 2.74
C GLY A 86 18.77 -18.54 3.09
N MET A 87 18.17 -18.60 4.28
CA MET A 87 17.43 -19.77 4.79
C MET A 87 15.90 -19.60 4.72
N ALA A 88 15.42 -18.46 4.23
CA ALA A 88 13.98 -18.22 4.11
C ALA A 88 13.39 -18.98 2.91
N PRO A 89 12.24 -19.66 3.07
CA PRO A 89 11.62 -20.48 2.02
C PRO A 89 11.08 -19.67 0.83
N SER A 90 10.99 -18.35 0.95
CA SER A 90 10.56 -17.45 -0.13
C SER A 90 11.11 -16.04 0.13
N PRO A 91 11.31 -15.22 -0.92
CA PRO A 91 11.93 -13.90 -0.81
C PRO A 91 10.95 -12.85 -0.29
N PHE A 92 10.16 -13.18 0.76
CA PHE A 92 9.32 -12.19 1.42
C PHE A 92 10.16 -11.37 2.38
N VAL A 93 10.12 -10.05 2.18
CA VAL A 93 10.47 -9.11 3.23
C VAL A 93 9.31 -9.08 4.22
N THR A 94 9.58 -9.25 5.52
CA THR A 94 8.53 -9.31 6.54
C THR A 94 8.56 -8.10 7.46
N VAL A 95 7.41 -7.44 7.63
CA VAL A 95 7.23 -6.22 8.44
C VAL A 95 6.11 -6.41 9.44
N ALA A 96 6.24 -5.87 10.64
CA ALA A 96 5.18 -5.81 11.63
C ALA A 96 4.56 -4.41 11.71
N ILE A 97 3.24 -4.34 11.84
CA ILE A 97 2.47 -3.09 11.90
C ILE A 97 1.63 -3.08 13.18
N ASP A 98 1.73 -1.99 13.95
CA ASP A 98 0.96 -1.78 15.18
C ASP A 98 -0.35 -1.01 14.93
N ASN A 99 -1.44 -1.74 14.68
CA ASN A 99 -2.79 -1.15 14.55
C ASN A 99 -3.55 -1.11 15.90
N SER A 100 -2.85 -1.07 17.03
CA SER A 100 -3.46 -1.07 18.36
C SER A 100 -3.93 0.30 18.83
N SER A 101 -3.44 1.39 18.21
CA SER A 101 -3.67 2.77 18.62
C SER A 101 -4.31 3.60 17.51
N GLY A 102 -5.33 4.41 17.83
CA GLY A 102 -6.03 5.29 16.87
C GLY A 102 -7.20 4.65 16.11
N PRO A 103 -7.93 5.43 15.28
CA PRO A 103 -9.09 4.96 14.49
C PRO A 103 -8.70 4.07 13.28
N GLY A 104 -7.41 3.97 12.99
CA GLY A 104 -6.79 3.29 11.85
C GLY A 104 -5.41 3.89 11.60
N MET A 105 -4.67 3.35 10.63
CA MET A 105 -3.32 3.80 10.30
C MET A 105 -3.07 3.77 8.79
N ALA A 106 -2.18 4.67 8.35
CA ALA A 106 -1.62 4.68 7.02
C ALA A 106 -0.09 4.70 7.12
N ARG A 107 0.57 3.74 6.47
CA ARG A 107 2.02 3.59 6.53
C ARG A 107 2.60 3.37 5.14
N ARG A 108 3.70 4.03 4.84
CA ARG A 108 4.48 3.78 3.62
C ARG A 108 5.70 2.95 3.96
N ILE A 109 5.84 1.83 3.27
CA ILE A 109 6.95 0.90 3.37
C ILE A 109 7.78 1.06 2.10
N LEU A 110 9.04 1.44 2.27
CA LEU A 110 10.02 1.53 1.20
C LEU A 110 10.92 0.31 1.29
N LEU A 111 11.01 -0.42 0.18
CA LEU A 111 12.03 -1.43 -0.01
C LEU A 111 13.19 -0.82 -0.77
N LEU A 112 14.37 -0.90 -0.18
CA LEU A 112 15.61 -0.36 -0.71
C LEU A 112 16.57 -1.50 -1.05
N ASP A 113 17.36 -1.38 -2.11
CA ASP A 113 18.46 -2.30 -2.39
C ASP A 113 19.70 -1.99 -1.54
N ALA A 114 20.79 -2.72 -1.78
CA ALA A 114 22.08 -2.52 -1.10
C ALA A 114 22.67 -1.11 -1.35
N ASN A 115 22.33 -0.47 -2.47
CA ASN A 115 22.73 0.89 -2.83
C ASN A 115 21.77 1.97 -2.30
N ARG A 116 20.79 1.57 -1.47
CA ARG A 116 19.68 2.42 -0.97
C ARG A 116 18.77 2.97 -2.06
N ALA A 117 18.77 2.40 -3.27
CA ALA A 117 17.81 2.74 -4.30
C ALA A 117 16.45 2.13 -3.97
N THR A 118 15.37 2.90 -4.15
CA THR A 118 14.02 2.40 -3.89
C THR A 118 13.59 1.43 -4.98
N VAL A 119 13.43 0.16 -4.61
CA VAL A 119 12.99 -0.90 -5.53
C VAL A 119 11.49 -1.11 -5.53
N ALA A 120 10.80 -0.77 -4.43
CA ALA A 120 9.35 -0.81 -4.34
C ALA A 120 8.83 0.13 -3.24
N VAL A 121 7.66 0.69 -3.48
CA VAL A 121 6.88 1.43 -2.48
C VAL A 121 5.59 0.68 -2.22
N VAL A 122 5.27 0.43 -0.96
CA VAL A 122 4.00 -0.18 -0.56
C VAL A 122 3.31 0.71 0.45
N ASP A 123 2.12 1.17 0.12
CA ASP A 123 1.24 1.85 1.07
C ASP A 123 0.36 0.79 1.77
N ALA A 124 0.33 0.83 3.09
CA ALA A 124 -0.48 -0.01 3.95
C ALA A 124 -1.54 0.86 4.65
N HIS A 125 -2.81 0.56 4.41
CA HIS A 125 -3.93 1.25 5.02
C HIS A 125 -4.72 0.26 5.87
N CYS A 126 -4.68 0.42 7.20
CA CYS A 126 -5.43 -0.42 8.12
C CYS A 126 -6.52 0.36 8.84
N LYS A 127 -7.71 -0.23 8.92
CA LYS A 127 -8.82 0.23 9.74
C LYS A 127 -8.86 -0.56 11.04
N ARG A 128 -9.28 0.07 12.14
CA ARG A 128 -9.46 -0.63 13.42
C ARG A 128 -10.75 -1.46 13.43
N VAL A 129 -11.82 -0.92 12.86
CA VAL A 129 -13.12 -1.57 12.78
C VAL A 129 -13.18 -2.44 11.53
N VAL A 130 -13.63 -3.69 11.69
CA VAL A 130 -13.88 -4.62 10.58
C VAL A 130 -15.01 -4.06 9.73
N PRO A 131 -14.80 -3.78 8.44
CA PRO A 131 -15.90 -3.51 7.52
C PRO A 131 -16.83 -4.73 7.45
N VAL A 132 -18.14 -4.52 7.40
CA VAL A 132 -19.18 -5.58 7.34
C VAL A 132 -18.85 -6.66 6.30
N GLU A 133 -18.23 -6.26 5.20
CA GLU A 133 -17.58 -7.16 4.24
C GLU A 133 -16.24 -6.55 3.85
N GLY A 134 -15.13 -7.01 4.43
CA GLY A 134 -13.82 -6.51 4.01
C GLY A 134 -12.63 -6.89 4.87
N LYS A 135 -11.46 -6.74 4.27
CA LYS A 135 -10.16 -6.83 4.96
C LYS A 135 -9.95 -5.59 5.84
N ARG A 136 -9.39 -5.76 7.04
CA ARG A 136 -9.05 -4.61 7.90
C ARG A 136 -7.93 -3.78 7.30
N CYS A 137 -6.99 -4.42 6.61
CA CYS A 137 -5.91 -3.76 5.92
C CYS A 137 -5.95 -3.97 4.41
N GLN A 138 -5.51 -2.94 3.70
CA GLN A 138 -5.24 -2.95 2.28
C GLN A 138 -3.77 -2.61 2.06
N LEU A 139 -3.09 -3.43 1.25
CA LEU A 139 -1.75 -3.17 0.77
C LEU A 139 -1.83 -2.76 -0.70
N VAL A 140 -1.21 -1.63 -1.04
CA VAL A 140 -1.14 -1.11 -2.41
C VAL A 140 0.33 -0.95 -2.78
N SER A 141 0.81 -1.78 -3.69
CA SER A 141 2.14 -1.59 -4.26
C SER A 141 2.08 -0.54 -5.36
N ARG A 142 3.06 0.36 -5.34
CA ARG A 142 3.36 1.24 -6.46
C ARG A 142 4.71 0.82 -7.03
N ASP A 143 4.75 0.63 -8.34
CA ASP A 143 6.03 0.45 -9.03
C ASP A 143 6.84 1.75 -8.88
N ALA A 144 8.11 1.64 -8.53
CA ALA A 144 9.00 2.80 -8.36
C ALA A 144 9.48 3.37 -9.72
N SER A 145 8.64 3.34 -10.76
CA SER A 145 9.07 3.45 -12.17
C SER A 145 9.78 4.78 -12.49
N SER A 146 11.10 4.71 -12.74
CA SER A 146 11.77 5.20 -13.98
C SER A 146 13.30 5.24 -13.90
N GLN A 147 13.95 4.80 -12.81
CA GLN A 147 15.42 4.77 -12.74
C GLN A 147 15.94 3.34 -12.52
N SER A 148 16.35 2.74 -13.63
CA SER A 148 17.25 1.60 -13.75
C SER A 148 16.80 0.29 -13.07
N LEU A 149 16.12 -0.55 -13.85
CA LEU A 149 16.06 -2.00 -13.64
C LEU A 149 17.39 -2.69 -14.04
N ALA A 150 18.53 -1.99 -13.97
CA ALA A 150 19.85 -2.54 -14.27
C ALA A 150 20.70 -2.59 -12.99
N SER A 151 20.37 -3.54 -12.12
CA SER A 151 21.33 -4.51 -11.60
C SER A 151 20.60 -5.40 -10.61
N ARG A 152 20.22 -6.60 -11.05
CA ARG A 152 19.73 -7.66 -10.17
C ARG A 152 20.91 -8.24 -9.39
N GLU A 153 21.36 -7.51 -8.38
CA GLU A 153 22.03 -8.16 -7.26
C GLU A 153 20.92 -8.63 -6.32
N MET A 154 20.77 -9.94 -6.15
CA MET A 154 19.81 -10.55 -5.21
C MET A 154 20.19 -10.29 -3.73
N GLY A 155 20.95 -9.23 -3.46
CA GLY A 155 21.60 -8.92 -2.20
C GLY A 155 20.83 -7.89 -1.39
N ARG A 156 20.43 -8.32 -0.18
CA ARG A 156 20.08 -7.46 0.97
C ARG A 156 19.15 -6.27 0.67
N LEU A 157 17.85 -6.56 0.60
CA LEU A 157 16.85 -5.50 0.76
C LEU A 157 16.86 -4.91 2.18
N HIS A 158 16.77 -3.58 2.24
CA HIS A 158 16.58 -2.79 3.44
C HIS A 158 15.15 -2.23 3.49
N LEU A 159 14.66 -2.02 4.70
CA LEU A 159 13.33 -1.48 4.97
C LEU A 159 13.46 -0.06 5.51
N ALA A 160 12.64 0.84 4.99
CA ALA A 160 12.36 2.13 5.62
C ALA A 160 10.84 2.31 5.72
N GLU A 161 10.38 2.77 6.88
CA GLU A 161 8.96 2.98 7.16
C GLU A 161 8.71 4.46 7.45
N VAL A 162 7.64 4.99 6.85
CA VAL A 162 7.24 6.39 6.98
C VAL A 162 5.76 6.44 7.32
N ASP A 163 5.42 7.05 8.45
CA ASP A 163 4.04 7.26 8.84
C ASP A 163 3.41 8.38 7.98
N GLN A 164 2.24 8.12 7.41
CA GLN A 164 1.48 9.10 6.65
C GLN A 164 0.44 9.74 7.59
N HIS A 165 0.54 11.06 7.77
CA HIS A 165 -0.41 11.87 8.54
C HIS A 165 -1.52 12.43 7.66
#